data_AF-A0A7G5GP31-F1
#
_entry.id   AF-A0A7G5GP31-F1
#
_cell.length_a   1.000
_cell.length_b   1.000
_cell.length_c   1.000
_cell.angle_alpha   90.00
_cell.angle_beta   90.00
_cell.angle_gamma   90.00
#
_symmetry.space_group_name_H-M   'P 1'
#
loop_
_entity.id
_entity.type
_entity.pdbx_description
1 polymer ?
#
loop_
_entity_poly.entity_id
_entity_poly.type
_entity_poly.pdbx_seq_one_letter_code
_entity_poly.pdbx_strand_id
1 'polypeptide(L)'
;MKQLTRISGLLIISALLTCCEGNEHKISVKDSDDTYEFFAKFDKSKTQQVQDFINAEVAPTSSFSGDNVDITTTLDDHTKFKLEESPGRVRIELDKGDNSEASYRRIKKMCEGIKKELGEL
;
A
#
# COMPACT_ATOMS: atom_id res chain seq x y z
N MET A 1 -10.90 -28.37 60.17
CA MET A 1 -9.47 -28.66 60.38
C MET A 1 -8.98 -29.67 59.36
N LYS A 2 -8.23 -29.22 58.34
CA LYS A 2 -6.93 -29.77 57.92
C LYS A 2 -6.52 -29.12 56.61
N GLN A 3 -5.28 -28.69 56.62
CA GLN A 3 -4.61 -27.80 55.70
C GLN A 3 -3.85 -28.59 54.63
N LEU A 4 -3.58 -27.88 53.52
CA LEU A 4 -2.38 -27.94 52.67
C LEU A 4 -2.04 -29.24 51.94
N THR A 5 -1.90 -29.14 50.62
CA THR A 5 -0.60 -29.39 49.97
C THR A 5 -0.46 -28.54 48.71
N ARG A 6 0.55 -27.68 48.69
CA ARG A 6 1.02 -26.96 47.49
C ARG A 6 1.90 -27.91 46.69
N ILE A 7 1.74 -27.97 45.38
CA ILE A 7 2.79 -28.46 44.47
C ILE A 7 3.04 -27.40 43.41
N SER A 8 4.18 -26.75 43.61
CA SER A 8 4.86 -25.89 42.65
C SER A 8 5.63 -26.78 41.68
N GLY A 9 5.55 -26.50 40.37
CA GLY A 9 6.31 -27.21 39.35
C GLY A 9 6.23 -26.50 38.00
N LEU A 10 7.14 -25.56 37.78
CA LEU A 10 7.39 -24.85 36.52
C LEU A 10 8.41 -25.65 35.70
N LEU A 11 8.19 -25.86 34.40
CA LEU A 11 9.17 -26.17 33.32
C LEU A 11 8.37 -26.34 32.01
N ILE A 12 8.12 -25.27 31.23
CA ILE A 12 8.94 -24.71 30.13
C ILE A 12 9.45 -25.78 29.15
N ILE A 13 9.06 -25.68 27.87
CA ILE A 13 9.84 -25.88 26.62
C ILE A 13 8.86 -25.63 25.46
N SER A 14 8.85 -24.39 24.95
CA SER A 14 9.48 -23.98 23.69
C SER A 14 8.46 -23.90 22.55
N ALA A 15 7.66 -22.84 22.56
CA ALA A 15 7.12 -22.33 21.30
C ALA A 15 8.32 -21.79 20.52
N LEU A 16 8.80 -22.56 19.55
CA LEU A 16 9.63 -22.05 18.48
C LEU A 16 8.79 -21.02 17.72
N LEU A 17 8.82 -19.78 18.21
CA LEU A 17 8.54 -18.63 17.38
C LEU A 17 9.73 -18.54 16.43
N THR A 18 9.65 -19.27 15.33
CA THR A 18 10.38 -18.93 14.12
C THR A 18 9.87 -17.54 13.73
N CYS A 19 10.54 -16.51 14.24
CA CYS A 19 10.48 -15.18 13.65
C CYS A 19 11.09 -15.30 12.26
N CYS A 20 10.24 -15.56 11.27
CA CYS A 20 10.55 -15.12 9.92
C CYS A 20 10.44 -13.59 9.96
N GLU A 21 11.58 -12.89 9.94
CA GLU A 21 11.63 -11.51 9.45
C GLU A 21 11.25 -11.54 7.97
N GLY A 22 9.95 -11.65 7.70
CA GLY A 22 9.40 -11.60 6.36
C GLY A 22 9.47 -10.16 5.89
N ASN A 23 10.16 -9.91 4.79
CA ASN A 23 10.11 -8.64 4.06
C ASN A 23 8.64 -8.26 3.85
N GLU A 24 8.12 -7.36 4.71
CA GLU A 24 6.69 -7.11 4.84
C GLU A 24 6.16 -6.37 3.60
N HIS A 25 5.79 -7.14 2.57
CA HIS A 25 4.84 -6.70 1.56
C HIS A 25 3.54 -6.37 2.29
N LYS A 26 3.11 -5.11 2.17
CA LYS A 26 1.90 -4.63 2.84
C LYS A 26 1.11 -3.77 1.87
N ILE A 27 -0.12 -4.17 1.61
CA ILE A 27 -1.08 -3.39 0.84
C ILE A 27 -2.23 -2.99 1.76
N SER A 28 -2.62 -1.71 1.71
CA SER A 28 -3.73 -1.16 2.47
C SER A 28 -4.57 -0.28 1.56
N VAL A 29 -5.89 -0.46 1.61
CA VAL A 29 -6.86 0.39 0.91
C VAL A 29 -7.84 0.93 1.93
N LYS A 30 -8.02 2.24 1.96
CA LYS A 30 -9.11 2.90 2.69
C LYS A 30 -10.01 3.56 1.67
N ASP A 31 -11.28 3.18 1.68
CA ASP A 31 -12.29 3.65 0.74
C ASP A 31 -13.47 4.17 1.57
N SER A 32 -13.47 5.47 1.82
CA SER A 32 -14.50 6.17 2.59
C SER A 32 -15.43 6.94 1.65
N ASP A 33 -16.47 7.59 2.19
CA ASP A 33 -17.37 8.41 1.38
C ASP A 33 -16.65 9.60 0.72
N ASP A 34 -15.67 10.18 1.42
CA ASP A 34 -14.98 11.41 0.98
C ASP A 34 -13.65 11.12 0.26
N THR A 35 -12.96 10.01 0.60
CA THR A 35 -11.59 9.77 0.14
C THR A 35 -11.33 8.32 -0.23
N TYR A 36 -10.48 8.14 -1.24
CA TYR A 36 -9.84 6.87 -1.58
C TYR A 36 -8.34 6.98 -1.34
N GLU A 37 -7.79 6.11 -0.49
CA GLU A 37 -6.36 6.03 -0.16
C GLU A 37 -5.85 4.61 -0.44
N PHE A 38 -4.85 4.51 -1.31
CA PHE A 38 -4.09 3.30 -1.56
C PHE A 38 -2.67 3.46 -0.99
N PHE A 39 -2.19 2.42 -0.31
CA PHE A 39 -0.82 2.34 0.17
C PHE A 39 -0.25 0.95 -0.12
N ALA A 40 0.98 0.91 -0.65
CA ALA A 40 1.74 -0.32 -0.75
C ALA A 40 3.19 -0.13 -0.27
N LYS A 41 3.67 -1.10 0.51
CA LYS A 41 5.08 -1.31 0.86
C LYS A 41 5.53 -2.62 0.20
N PHE A 42 6.68 -2.61 -0.45
CA PHE A 42 7.18 -3.71 -1.26
C PHE A 42 8.71 -3.71 -1.33
N ASP A 43 9.29 -4.75 -1.93
CA ASP A 43 10.74 -4.83 -2.12
C ASP A 43 11.26 -3.64 -2.96
N LYS A 44 12.31 -2.96 -2.49
CA LYS A 44 12.89 -1.78 -3.19
C LYS A 44 13.29 -2.08 -4.64
N SER A 45 13.64 -3.34 -4.96
CA SER A 45 13.93 -3.77 -6.34
C SER A 45 12.75 -3.61 -7.30
N LYS A 46 11.50 -3.57 -6.81
CA LYS A 46 10.29 -3.34 -7.61
C LYS A 46 9.94 -1.86 -7.79
N THR A 47 10.71 -0.92 -7.21
CA THR A 47 10.41 0.52 -7.28
C THR A 47 10.28 1.01 -8.72
N GLN A 48 11.24 0.68 -9.57
CA GLN A 48 11.21 1.11 -10.97
C GLN A 48 10.01 0.51 -11.72
N GLN A 49 9.72 -0.77 -11.50
CA GLN A 49 8.56 -1.44 -12.11
C GLN A 49 7.24 -0.75 -11.74
N VAL A 50 7.06 -0.39 -10.47
CA VAL A 50 5.86 0.31 -9.99
C VAL A 50 5.78 1.73 -10.57
N GLN A 51 6.87 2.48 -10.58
CA GLN A 51 6.92 3.82 -11.15
C GLN A 51 6.64 3.82 -12.67
N ASP A 52 7.21 2.86 -13.40
CA ASP A 52 6.97 2.69 -14.84
C ASP A 52 5.50 2.35 -15.13
N PHE A 53 4.89 1.49 -14.31
CA PHE A 53 3.47 1.16 -14.41
C PHE A 53 2.60 2.40 -14.19
N ILE A 54 2.86 3.18 -13.14
CA ILE A 54 2.11 4.41 -12.84
C ILE A 54 2.27 5.40 -14.00
N ASN A 55 3.49 5.61 -14.48
CA ASN A 55 3.76 6.48 -15.63
C ASN A 55 2.99 6.06 -16.88
N ALA A 56 2.86 4.76 -17.15
CA ALA A 56 2.07 4.26 -18.28
C ALA A 56 0.57 4.56 -18.12
N GLU A 57 0.02 4.48 -16.90
CA GLU A 57 -1.40 4.74 -16.61
C GLU A 57 -1.77 6.24 -16.59
N VAL A 58 -0.78 7.12 -16.38
CA VAL A 58 -0.96 8.59 -16.35
C VAL A 58 -0.50 9.30 -17.63
N ALA A 59 0.14 8.58 -18.56
CA ALA A 59 0.55 9.12 -19.85
C ALA A 59 -0.66 9.50 -20.73
N PRO A 60 -0.52 10.50 -21.63
CA PRO A 60 0.64 11.37 -21.82
C PRO A 60 0.68 12.56 -20.85
N THR A 61 -0.34 12.74 -20.02
CA THR A 61 -0.54 13.97 -19.22
C THR A 61 0.55 14.19 -18.18
N SER A 62 1.13 13.12 -17.64
CA SER A 62 2.14 13.22 -16.59
C SER A 62 3.18 12.12 -16.71
N SER A 63 4.39 12.42 -16.25
CA SER A 63 5.43 11.45 -16.01
C SER A 63 6.23 11.89 -14.79
N PHE A 64 6.56 10.92 -13.93
CA PHE A 64 7.25 11.10 -12.68
C PHE A 64 8.55 10.30 -12.73
N SER A 65 9.63 10.88 -12.21
CA SER A 65 10.91 10.20 -12.11
C SER A 65 11.65 10.62 -10.86
N GLY A 66 12.50 9.73 -10.38
CA GLY A 66 13.35 9.95 -9.22
C GLY A 66 12.95 9.10 -8.03
N ASP A 67 13.86 9.08 -7.05
CA ASP A 67 13.73 8.22 -5.88
C ASP A 67 12.66 8.68 -4.91
N ASN A 68 12.24 9.95 -4.95
CA ASN A 68 11.20 10.48 -4.09
C ASN A 68 10.29 11.39 -4.91
N VAL A 69 9.01 11.04 -4.95
CA VAL A 69 7.96 11.84 -5.60
C VAL A 69 6.95 12.20 -4.53
N ASP A 70 6.55 13.47 -4.46
CA ASP A 70 5.43 13.94 -3.65
C ASP A 70 4.76 15.09 -4.41
N ILE A 71 3.67 14.75 -5.10
CA ILE A 71 3.01 15.67 -6.04
C ILE A 71 1.50 15.48 -5.97
N THR A 72 0.80 16.55 -6.32
CA THR A 72 -0.60 16.49 -6.75
C THR A 72 -0.64 16.78 -8.24
N THR A 73 -1.26 15.89 -9.01
CA THR A 73 -1.39 16.05 -10.46
C THR A 73 -2.86 16.01 -10.88
N THR A 74 -3.13 16.53 -12.08
CA THR A 74 -4.43 16.50 -12.75
C THR A 74 -4.26 15.92 -14.14
N LEU A 75 -5.01 14.88 -14.48
CA LEU A 75 -4.98 14.18 -15.76
C LEU A 75 -5.90 14.86 -16.79
N ASP A 76 -5.82 14.48 -18.07
CA ASP A 76 -6.61 15.11 -19.16
C ASP A 76 -8.13 15.00 -18.96
N ASP A 77 -8.58 13.96 -18.26
CA ASP A 77 -9.98 13.75 -17.88
C ASP A 77 -10.39 14.51 -16.60
N HIS A 78 -9.56 15.47 -16.18
CA HIS A 78 -9.67 16.25 -14.95
C HIS A 78 -9.57 15.44 -13.65
N THR A 79 -9.12 14.18 -13.70
CA THR A 79 -8.85 13.39 -12.49
C THR A 79 -7.68 13.99 -11.73
N LYS A 80 -7.93 14.44 -10.49
CA LYS A 80 -6.95 15.05 -9.60
C LYS A 80 -6.63 14.12 -8.44
N PHE A 81 -5.36 13.81 -8.22
CA PHE A 81 -4.93 12.92 -7.13
C PHE A 81 -3.52 13.27 -6.66
N LYS A 82 -3.21 12.84 -5.42
CA LYS A 82 -1.88 12.92 -4.84
C LYS A 82 -1.13 11.60 -5.06
N LEU A 83 0.13 11.70 -5.45
CA LEU A 83 1.07 10.59 -5.56
C LEU A 83 2.28 10.85 -4.66
N GLU A 84 2.55 9.92 -3.75
CA GLU A 84 3.81 9.87 -3.02
C GLU A 84 4.54 8.56 -3.32
N GLU A 85 5.78 8.65 -3.79
CA GLU A 85 6.66 7.50 -4.03
C GLU A 85 7.98 7.66 -3.29
N SER A 86 8.51 6.54 -2.83
CA SER A 86 9.87 6.39 -2.31
C SER A 86 10.32 4.94 -2.50
N PRO A 87 11.60 4.58 -2.36
CA PRO A 87 12.05 3.23 -2.68
C PRO A 87 11.33 2.18 -1.81
N GLY A 88 10.61 1.27 -2.47
CA GLY A 88 9.80 0.23 -1.82
C GLY A 88 8.46 0.69 -1.24
N ARG A 89 7.96 1.87 -1.62
CA ARG A 89 6.72 2.45 -1.07
C ARG A 89 6.00 3.35 -2.08
N VAL A 90 4.69 3.17 -2.19
CA VAL A 90 3.79 4.10 -2.90
C VAL A 90 2.55 4.41 -2.08
N ARG A 91 2.08 5.66 -2.14
CA ARG A 91 0.80 6.13 -1.61
C ARG A 91 0.08 6.93 -2.71
N ILE A 92 -1.19 6.63 -2.91
CA ILE A 92 -2.05 7.32 -3.87
C ILE A 92 -3.30 7.75 -3.11
N GLU A 93 -3.67 9.02 -3.23
CA GLU A 93 -4.82 9.59 -2.53
C GLU A 93 -5.70 10.39 -3.49
N LEU A 94 -7.00 10.12 -3.49
CA LEU A 94 -8.00 10.83 -4.27
C LEU A 94 -9.11 11.32 -3.34
N ASP A 95 -9.37 12.63 -3.40
CA ASP A 95 -10.54 13.27 -2.80
C ASP A 95 -11.72 13.09 -3.76
N LYS A 96 -12.79 12.43 -3.30
CA LYS A 96 -13.99 12.13 -4.08
C LYS A 96 -14.94 13.32 -4.19
N GLY A 97 -14.83 14.32 -3.32
CA GLY A 97 -15.55 15.59 -3.45
C GLY A 97 -15.01 16.45 -4.59
N ASP A 98 -13.70 16.37 -4.84
CA ASP A 98 -12.99 17.06 -5.92
C ASP A 98 -13.01 16.29 -7.26
N ASN A 99 -13.53 15.06 -7.29
CA ASN A 99 -13.42 14.16 -8.44
C ASN A 99 -14.76 13.52 -8.82
N SER A 100 -14.89 13.15 -10.09
CA SER A 100 -16.05 12.38 -10.55
C SER A 100 -15.98 10.91 -10.11
N GLU A 101 -17.13 10.23 -10.11
CA GLU A 101 -17.20 8.77 -9.93
C GLU A 101 -16.34 8.01 -10.97
N ALA A 102 -16.22 8.55 -12.20
CA ALA A 102 -15.38 7.98 -13.23
C ALA A 102 -13.88 8.11 -12.89
N SER A 103 -13.47 9.26 -12.36
CA SER A 103 -12.12 9.54 -11.87
C SER A 103 -11.74 8.61 -10.72
N TYR A 104 -12.65 8.42 -9.74
CA TYR A 104 -12.48 7.44 -8.67
C TYR A 104 -12.25 6.02 -9.22
N ARG A 105 -13.12 5.56 -10.14
CA ARG A 105 -12.99 4.22 -10.76
C ARG A 105 -11.69 4.06 -11.52
N ARG A 106 -11.21 5.10 -12.21
CA ARG A 106 -9.93 5.11 -12.89
C ARG A 106 -8.77 4.90 -11.91
N ILE A 107 -8.69 5.70 -10.85
CA ILE A 107 -7.63 5.57 -9.84
C ILE A 107 -7.69 4.22 -9.13
N LYS A 108 -8.88 3.73 -8.79
CA LYS A 108 -9.06 2.40 -8.21
C LYS A 108 -8.53 1.30 -9.13
N LYS A 109 -8.83 1.37 -10.42
CA LYS A 109 -8.34 0.42 -11.43
C LYS A 109 -6.81 0.46 -11.57
N MET A 110 -6.20 1.65 -11.56
CA MET A 110 -4.75 1.81 -11.55
C MET A 110 -4.14 1.14 -10.30
N CYS A 111 -4.73 1.35 -9.13
CA CYS A 111 -4.27 0.72 -7.89
C CYS A 111 -4.42 -0.81 -7.89
N GLU A 112 -5.48 -1.34 -8.50
CA GLU A 112 -5.62 -2.78 -8.76
C GLU A 112 -4.53 -3.31 -9.71
N GLY A 113 -4.12 -2.52 -10.71
CA GLY A 113 -2.96 -2.81 -11.55
C GLY A 113 -1.67 -2.91 -10.76
N ILE A 114 -1.42 -1.97 -9.84
CA ILE A 114 -0.24 -2.01 -8.95
C ILE A 114 -0.24 -3.30 -8.10
N LYS A 115 -1.39 -3.73 -7.56
CA LYS A 115 -1.47 -5.00 -6.81
C LYS A 115 -1.03 -6.19 -7.66
N LYS A 116 -1.44 -6.22 -8.93
CA LYS A 116 -1.06 -7.26 -9.88
C LYS A 116 0.44 -7.25 -10.18
N GLU A 117 1.03 -6.07 -10.42
CA GLU A 117 2.48 -5.92 -10.60
C GLU A 117 3.27 -6.40 -9.37
N LEU A 118 2.69 -6.24 -8.17
CA LEU A 118 3.30 -6.72 -6.93
C LEU A 118 3.08 -8.22 -6.67
N GLY A 119 2.15 -8.88 -7.37
CA GLY A 119 1.85 -10.30 -7.22
C GLY A 119 0.77 -10.63 -6.18
N GLU A 120 -0.06 -9.66 -5.81
CA GLU A 120 -1.11 -9.79 -4.79
C GLU A 120 -2.48 -9.92 -5.51
N LEU A 121 -2.97 -11.15 -5.69
CA LEU A 121 -4.24 -11.50 -6.36
C LEU A 121 -5.28 -12.05 -5.37
#